data_AF-A0A358MCQ1-F1
#
_entry.id   AF-A0A358MCQ1-F1
#
_cell.length_a   1.000
_cell.length_b   1.000
_cell.length_c   1.000
_cell.angle_alpha   90.00
_cell.angle_beta   90.00
_cell.angle_gamma   90.00
#
_symmetry.space_group_name_H-M   'P 1'
#
loop_
_entity.id
_entity.type
_entity.pdbx_description
1 polymer ?
#
loop_
_entity_poly.entity_id
_entity_poly.type
_entity_poly.pdbx_seq_one_letter_code
_entity_poly.pdbx_strand_id
1 'polypeptide(L)' 'MTDTNLIHDPKGGLPRLLEIMRALRNPETGCPWDVAQDFASIAPYTIEEAYEVADAIERADWEELRGELGDLLFQSVF' A
#
# COMPACT_ATOMS: atom_id res chain seq x y z
N MET A 1 5.08 5.92 -19.44
CA MET A 1 6.10 6.56 -18.59
C MET A 1 5.47 6.86 -17.25
N THR A 2 6.19 6.60 -16.16
CA THR A 2 5.79 6.92 -14.79
C THR A 2 5.55 8.41 -14.65
N ASP A 3 4.44 8.82 -14.04
CA ASP A 3 4.15 10.23 -13.77
C ASP A 3 4.78 10.62 -12.43
N THR A 4 6.06 10.98 -12.48
CA THR A 4 6.85 11.36 -11.30
C THR A 4 6.26 12.58 -10.57
N ASN A 5 5.58 13.49 -11.29
CA ASN A 5 4.94 14.65 -10.67
C ASN A 5 3.76 14.20 -9.80
N LEU A 6 2.96 13.25 -10.29
CA LEU A 6 1.84 12.69 -9.52
C LEU A 6 2.33 11.87 -8.30
N ILE A 7 3.43 11.11 -8.43
CA ILE A 7 4.03 10.37 -7.30
C ILE A 7 4.46 11.30 -6.16
N HIS A 8 4.94 12.50 -6.47
CA HIS A 8 5.40 13.45 -5.47
C HIS A 8 4.33 14.47 -5.02
N ASP A 9 3.09 14.38 -5.53
CA ASP A 9 1.98 15.25 -5.11
C ASP A 9 1.27 14.70 -3.86
N PRO A 10 1.47 15.24 -2.65
CA PRO A 10 0.82 14.74 -1.45
C PRO A 10 -0.72 14.85 -1.48
N LYS A 11 -1.30 15.57 -2.44
CA LYS A 11 -2.75 15.72 -2.63
C LYS A 11 -3.32 14.86 -3.76
N GLY A 12 -2.50 14.01 -4.38
CA GLY A 12 -2.89 13.18 -5.53
C GLY A 12 -3.85 12.02 -5.21
N GLY A 13 -4.13 11.76 -3.93
CA GLY A 13 -5.15 10.79 -3.48
C GLY A 13 -4.94 9.36 -4.05
N LEU A 14 -6.05 8.70 -4.39
CA LEU A 14 -6.02 7.35 -4.97
C LEU A 14 -5.27 7.28 -6.33
N PRO A 15 -5.43 8.24 -7.27
CA PRO A 15 -4.62 8.26 -8.50
C PRO A 15 -3.12 8.20 -8.23
N ARG A 16 -2.64 8.93 -7.22
CA ARG A 16 -1.24 8.86 -6.79
C ARG A 16 -0.86 7.48 -6.24
N LEU A 17 -1.71 6.87 -5.41
CA LEU A 17 -1.44 5.55 -4.84
C LEU A 17 -1.31 4.48 -5.94
N LEU A 18 -2.22 4.50 -6.92
CA LEU A 18 -2.17 3.62 -8.09
C LEU A 18 -0.87 3.82 -8.90
N GLU A 19 -0.46 5.08 -9.08
CA GLU A 19 0.76 5.41 -9.81
C GLU A 19 2.02 4.95 -9.06
N ILE A 20 2.04 5.04 -7.73
CA ILE A 20 3.11 4.50 -6.88
C ILE A 20 3.19 2.98 -7.05
N MET A 21 2.08 2.25 -6.93
CA MET A 21 2.06 0.80 -7.09
C MET A 21 2.56 0.38 -8.48
N ARG A 22 2.10 1.10 -9.52
CA ARG A 22 2.58 0.89 -10.90
C ARG A 22 4.09 1.08 -11.02
N ALA A 23 4.66 2.09 -10.35
CA ALA A 23 6.09 2.34 -10.37
C ALA A 23 6.88 1.26 -9.60
N LEU A 24 6.40 0.85 -8.42
CA LEU A 24 7.02 -0.19 -7.60
C LEU A 24 7.05 -1.54 -8.32
N ARG A 25 5.97 -1.88 -9.04
CA ARG A 25 5.86 -3.15 -9.78
C ARG A 25 6.32 -3.08 -11.23
N ASN A 26 7.01 -2.01 -11.64
CA ASN A 26 7.59 -1.95 -12.98
C ASN A 26 8.62 -3.08 -13.17
N PRO A 27 8.51 -3.93 -14.21
CA PRO A 27 9.41 -5.09 -14.37
C PRO A 27 10.89 -4.75 -14.59
N GLU A 28 11.18 -3.55 -15.11
CA GLU A 28 12.53 -3.12 -15.47
C GLU A 28 13.17 -2.24 -14.39
N THR A 29 12.37 -1.37 -13.76
CA THR A 29 12.86 -0.32 -12.85
C THR A 29 12.25 -0.35 -11.47
N GLY A 30 11.33 -1.27 -11.21
CA GLY A 30 10.59 -1.39 -9.96
C GLY A 30 11.44 -1.92 -8.81
N CYS A 31 10.84 -1.94 -7.63
CA CYS A 31 11.43 -2.56 -6.45
C CYS A 31 11.50 -4.09 -6.66
N PRO A 32 12.68 -4.73 -6.51
CA PRO A 32 12.80 -6.17 -6.73
C PRO A 32 11.89 -7.02 -5.85
N TRP A 33 11.57 -6.55 -4.64
CA TRP A 33 10.66 -7.24 -3.74
C TRP A 33 9.23 -7.20 -4.28
N ASP A 34 8.70 -6.02 -4.62
CA ASP A 34 7.33 -5.84 -5.13
C ASP A 34 7.10 -6.54 -6.48
N VAL A 35 8.12 -6.55 -7.34
CA VAL A 35 8.07 -7.25 -8.63
C VAL A 35 8.01 -8.77 -8.45
N ALA A 36 8.64 -9.30 -7.41
CA ALA A 36 8.69 -10.75 -7.16
C ALA A 36 7.41 -11.32 -6.51
N GLN A 37 6.50 -10.48 -6.03
CA GLN A 37 5.30 -10.94 -5.33
C GLN A 37 4.18 -11.41 -6.27
N ASP A 38 3.40 -12.36 -5.78
CA ASP A 38 2.12 -12.79 -6.36
C ASP A 38 1.00 -12.74 -5.31
N PHE A 39 -0.23 -13.07 -5.70
CA PHE A 39 -1.36 -13.02 -4.77
C PHE A 39 -1.22 -13.99 -3.58
N ALA A 40 -0.48 -15.09 -3.75
CA ALA A 40 -0.28 -16.04 -2.65
C ALA A 40 0.74 -15.50 -1.65
N SER A 41 1.79 -14.80 -2.11
CA SER A 41 2.78 -14.19 -1.24
C SER A 41 2.26 -12.93 -0.53
N ILE A 42 1.30 -12.20 -1.12
CA ILE A 42 0.68 -11.01 -0.51
C ILE A 42 -0.43 -11.33 0.49
N ALA A 43 -1.16 -12.43 0.30
CA ALA A 43 -2.26 -12.83 1.18
C ALA A 43 -1.97 -12.77 2.69
N PRO A 44 -0.84 -13.28 3.22
CA PRO A 44 -0.55 -13.17 4.66
C PRO A 44 -0.43 -11.72 5.13
N TYR A 45 0.20 -10.84 4.35
CA TYR A 45 0.32 -9.42 4.68
C TYR A 45 -1.05 -8.74 4.68
N THR A 46 -1.92 -9.02 3.71
CA THR A 46 -3.29 -8.49 3.71
C THR A 46 -4.07 -8.87 4.97
N ILE A 47 -3.85 -10.07 5.50
CA ILE A 47 -4.49 -10.54 6.74
C ILE A 47 -3.89 -9.83 7.95
N GLU A 48 -2.57 -9.66 7.99
CA GLU A 48 -1.84 -8.94 9.05
C GLU A 48 -2.36 -7.52 9.23
N GLU A 49 -2.39 -6.73 8.15
CA GLU A 49 -2.89 -5.34 8.17
C GLU A 49 -4.35 -5.25 8.64
N ALA A 50 -5.18 -6.26 8.29
CA ALA A 50 -6.57 -6.30 8.73
C ALA A 50 -6.69 -6.55 10.25
N TYR A 51 -5.78 -7.34 10.83
CA TYR A 51 -5.68 -7.52 12.27
C TYR A 51 -5.13 -6.28 12.96
N GLU A 52 -4.17 -5.57 12.36
CA GLU A 52 -3.61 -4.33 12.92
C GLU A 52 -4.67 -3.21 12.94
N VAL A 53 -5.48 -3.09 11.89
CA VAL A 53 -6.67 -2.21 11.90
C VAL A 53 -7.61 -2.57 13.05
N ALA A 54 -7.89 -3.86 13.26
CA ALA A 54 -8.79 -4.31 14.33
C ALA A 54 -8.20 -3.98 15.71
N ASP A 55 -6.91 -4.25 15.93
CA ASP A 55 -6.19 -3.98 17.18
C ASP A 55 -6.17 -2.47 17.50
N ALA A 56 -5.89 -1.62 16.50
CA ALA A 56 -5.92 -0.17 16.67
C ALA A 56 -7.31 0.32 17.11
N ILE A 57 -8.39 -0.25 16.57
CA ILE A 57 -9.77 0.03 16.99
C ILE A 57 -10.03 -0.43 18.42
N GLU A 58 -9.61 -1.65 18.78
CA GLU A 58 -9.79 -2.22 20.12
C GLU A 58 -9.06 -1.41 21.20
N ARG A 59 -7.87 -0.91 20.88
CA ARG A 59 -7.08 -0.03 21.76
C ARG A 59 -7.54 1.42 21.75
N ALA A 60 -8.49 1.79 20.87
CA ALA A 60 -8.89 3.16 20.61
C ALA A 60 -7.72 4.08 20.22
N ASP A 61 -6.72 3.53 19.53
CA ASP A 61 -5.56 4.26 19.03
C ASP A 61 -5.88 4.86 17.66
N TRP A 62 -6.46 6.05 17.68
CA TRP A 62 -6.89 6.73 16.45
C TRP A 62 -5.74 7.31 15.63
N GLU A 63 -4.56 7.47 16.25
CA GLU A 63 -3.37 7.91 15.53
C GLU A 63 -2.84 6.77 14.66
N GLU A 64 -2.71 5.58 15.25
CA GLU A 64 -2.27 4.36 14.58
C GLU A 64 -3.29 3.87 13.54
N LEU A 65 -4.59 3.91 13.85
CA LEU A 65 -5.66 3.48 12.93
C LEU A 65 -5.56 4.09 11.53
N ARG A 66 -5.14 5.36 11.45
CA ARG A 66 -4.98 6.03 10.15
C ARG A 66 -3.84 5.41 9.32
N GLY A 67 -2.76 4.97 9.97
CA GLY A 67 -1.65 4.26 9.35
C GLY A 67 -2.10 2.91 8.82
N GLU A 68 -2.67 2.08 9.70
CA GLU A 68 -3.09 0.70 9.36
C GLU A 68 -4.15 0.66 8.26
N LEU A 69 -5.10 1.62 8.25
CA LEU A 69 -6.06 1.74 7.14
C LEU A 69 -5.38 2.12 5.81
N GLY A 70 -4.28 2.87 5.87
CA GLY A 70 -3.45 3.21 4.72
C GLY A 70 -2.71 1.98 4.18
N ASP A 71 -2.13 1.19 5.06
CA ASP A 71 -1.38 -0.02 4.71
C ASP A 71 -2.32 -1.12 4.17
N LEU A 72 -3.47 -1.34 4.81
CA LEU A 72 -4.52 -2.21 4.28
C LEU A 72 -5.05 -1.75 2.91
N LEU A 73 -5.19 -0.44 2.68
CA LEU A 73 -5.56 0.11 1.38
C LEU A 73 -4.46 -0.13 0.34
N PHE A 74 -3.18 -0.04 0.73
CA PHE A 74 -2.05 -0.33 -0.14
C PHE A 74 -2.06 -1.80 -0.59
N GLN A 75 -2.32 -2.74 0.33
CA GLN A 75 -2.49 -4.17 -0.03
C GLN A 75 -3.65 -4.39 -1.01
N SER A 76 -4.75 -3.64 -0.88
CA SER A 76 -5.90 -3.74 -1.81
C SER A 76 -5.61 -3.22 -3.22
N VAL A 77 -4.61 -2.35 -3.37
CA VAL A 77 -4.16 -1.79 -4.65
C VAL A 77 -3.10 -2.65 -5.34
N PHE A 78 -2.44 -3.55 -4.60
CA PHE A 78 -1.33 -4.39 -5.07
C PHE A 78 -1.63 -5.18 -6.35
#